data_AF-A0AAU7QF63-F1
#
_entry.id   AF-A0AAU7QF63-F1
#
_cell.length_a   1.000
_cell.length_b   1.000
_cell.length_c   1.000
_cell.angle_alpha   90.00
_cell.angle_beta   90.00
_cell.angle_gamma   90.00
#
_symmetry.space_group_name_H-M   'P 1'
#
loop_
_entity.id
_entity.type
_entity.pdbx_description
1 polymer ?
#
loop_
_entity_poly.entity_id
_entity_poly.type
_entity_poly.pdbx_seq_one_letter_code
_entity_poly.pdbx_strand_id
1 'polypeptide(L)'
;MENTIRFFFSLLNAFHAQTGCPVLVNTSFNVRGEPIVESPKDAYVCFMRTSMDYLVLGNFLLRKQDQPNWEEKIDWKKHYPLD
;
A
#
# COMPACT_ATOMS: atom_id res chain seq x y z
N MET A 1 8.22 -5.05 -17.01
CA MET A 1 7.98 -6.39 -16.43
C MET A 1 9.23 -6.92 -15.74
N GLU A 2 10.38 -6.99 -16.42
CA GLU A 2 11.64 -7.47 -15.85
C GLU A 2 12.11 -6.67 -14.62
N ASN A 3 12.05 -5.34 -14.69
CA ASN A 3 12.44 -4.46 -13.57
C ASN A 3 11.59 -4.70 -12.30
N THR A 4 10.30 -5.01 -12.47
CA THR A 4 9.37 -5.26 -11.35
C THR A 4 9.71 -6.57 -10.63
N ILE A 5 9.99 -7.64 -11.37
CA ILE A 5 10.39 -8.93 -10.78
C ILE A 5 11.72 -8.79 -10.04
N ARG A 6 12.69 -8.08 -10.63
CA ARG A 6 13.98 -7.79 -10.00
C ARG A 6 13.80 -7.00 -8.69
N PHE A 7 12.92 -6.01 -8.68
CA PHE A 7 12.60 -5.24 -7.47
C PHE A 7 12.07 -6.13 -6.34
N PHE A 8 11.05 -6.96 -6.60
CA PHE A 8 10.49 -7.84 -5.57
C PHE A 8 11.50 -8.88 -5.07
N PHE A 9 12.35 -9.41 -5.96
CA PHE A 9 13.43 -10.32 -5.57
C PHE A 9 14.44 -9.63 -4.64
N SER A 10 14.88 -8.42 -4.98
CA SER A 10 15.78 -7.62 -4.13
C SER A 10 15.14 -7.30 -2.78
N LEU A 11 13.84 -6.95 -2.76
CA LEU A 11 13.10 -6.70 -1.53
C LEU A 11 13.06 -7.92 -0.62
N LEU A 12 12.74 -9.09 -1.16
CA LEU A 12 12.67 -10.34 -0.39
C LEU A 12 14.04 -10.73 0.19
N ASN A 13 15.12 -10.57 -0.58
CA ASN A 13 16.48 -10.82 -0.10
C ASN A 13 16.90 -9.84 1.00
N ALA A 14 16.59 -8.55 0.84
CA ALA A 14 16.88 -7.55 1.86
C ALA A 14 16.10 -7.82 3.15
N PHE A 15 14.84 -8.27 3.03
CA PHE A 15 14.03 -8.69 4.17
C PHE A 15 14.63 -9.93 4.86
N HIS A 16 15.00 -10.95 4.09
CA HIS A 16 15.65 -12.16 4.61
C HIS A 16 16.95 -11.84 5.36
N ALA A 17 17.81 -10.98 4.81
CA ALA A 17 19.07 -10.60 5.44
C ALA A 17 18.87 -9.90 6.79
N GLN A 18 17.76 -9.18 6.98
CA GLN A 18 17.46 -8.47 8.22
C GLN A 18 16.71 -9.32 9.26
N THR A 19 15.84 -10.22 8.81
CA THR A 19 14.92 -10.93 9.71
C THR A 19 15.23 -12.41 9.88
N GLY A 20 16.04 -13.00 9.00
CA GLY A 20 16.24 -14.45 8.90
C GLY A 20 15.03 -15.20 8.32
N CYS A 21 13.97 -14.50 7.91
CA CYS A 21 12.75 -15.09 7.33
C CYS A 21 12.57 -14.60 5.88
N PRO A 22 12.68 -15.47 4.85
CA PRO A 22 12.57 -15.08 3.45
C PRO A 22 11.12 -15.10 2.92
N VAL A 23 10.15 -14.62 3.71
CA VAL A 23 8.72 -14.67 3.35
C VAL A 23 8.04 -13.33 3.62
N LEU A 24 7.30 -12.83 2.63
CA LEU A 24 6.47 -11.63 2.73
C LEU A 24 5.02 -11.96 2.39
N VAL A 25 4.09 -11.38 3.13
CA VAL A 25 2.66 -11.43 2.77
C VAL A 25 2.41 -10.44 1.64
N ASN A 26 1.89 -10.93 0.52
CA ASN A 26 1.42 -10.12 -0.59
C ASN A 26 -0.10 -10.22 -0.67
N THR A 27 -0.79 -9.10 -0.51
CA THR A 27 -2.24 -9.01 -0.58
C THR A 27 -2.64 -7.86 -1.49
N SER A 28 -3.88 -7.84 -1.94
CA SER A 28 -4.42 -6.74 -2.75
C SER A 28 -4.24 -5.42 -2.04
N PHE A 29 -3.79 -4.40 -2.77
CA PHE A 29 -3.71 -3.05 -2.24
C PHE A 29 -5.05 -2.34 -2.47
N ASN A 30 -5.92 -2.44 -1.48
CA ASN A 30 -7.24 -1.83 -1.41
C ASN A 30 -7.73 -1.83 0.05
N VAL A 31 -8.87 -1.17 0.30
CA VAL A 31 -9.67 -1.38 1.51
C VAL A 31 -10.81 -2.33 1.17
N ARG A 32 -11.29 -3.12 2.14
CA ARG A 32 -12.40 -4.07 1.92
C ARG A 32 -13.61 -3.35 1.30
N GLY A 33 -14.09 -3.88 0.18
CA GLY A 33 -15.19 -3.32 -0.60
C GLY A 33 -14.77 -2.42 -1.77
N GLU A 34 -13.52 -1.94 -1.78
CA GLU A 34 -13.00 -1.10 -2.88
C GLU A 34 -12.21 -1.93 -3.91
N PRO A 35 -12.17 -1.48 -5.19
CA PRO A 35 -11.27 -2.04 -6.20
C PRO A 35 -9.79 -1.92 -5.81
N ILE A 36 -8.94 -2.72 -6.46
CA ILE A 36 -7.49 -2.55 -6.37
C ILE A 36 -7.11 -1.19 -6.95
N VAL A 37 -6.15 -0.50 -6.30
CA VAL A 37 -5.66 0.81 -6.75
C VAL A 37 -5.05 0.75 -8.16
N GLU A 38 -5.31 1.76 -8.98
CA GLU A 38 -4.81 1.82 -10.37
C GLU A 38 -3.97 3.09 -10.65
N SER A 39 -4.09 4.13 -9.82
CA SER A 39 -3.31 5.36 -9.94
C SER A 39 -2.54 5.72 -8.67
N PRO A 40 -1.48 6.58 -8.76
CA PRO A 40 -0.80 7.10 -7.57
C PRO A 40 -1.75 7.83 -6.60
N LYS A 41 -2.80 8.47 -7.13
CA LYS A 41 -3.83 9.11 -6.34
C LYS A 41 -4.65 8.09 -5.55
N ASP A 42 -5.06 7.00 -6.19
CA ASP A 42 -5.83 5.93 -5.53
C ASP A 42 -5.00 5.25 -4.45
N ALA A 43 -3.73 4.98 -4.73
CA ALA A 43 -2.78 4.44 -3.77
C ALA A 43 -2.60 5.35 -2.55
N TYR A 44 -2.50 6.67 -2.76
CA TYR A 44 -2.41 7.64 -1.67
C TYR A 44 -3.71 7.69 -0.85
N VAL A 45 -4.88 7.75 -1.50
CA VAL A 45 -6.19 7.74 -0.81
C VAL A 45 -6.35 6.46 0.02
N CYS A 46 -6.09 5.29 -0.58
CA CYS A 46 -6.13 4.00 0.11
C CYS A 46 -5.17 3.98 1.30
N PHE A 47 -3.92 4.42 1.11
CA PHE A 47 -2.93 4.54 2.17
C PHE A 47 -3.41 5.46 3.30
N MET A 48 -4.01 6.61 3.00
CA MET A 48 -4.51 7.53 4.02
C MET A 48 -5.71 6.98 4.80
N ARG A 49 -6.47 6.02 4.23
CA ARG A 49 -7.59 5.33 4.88
C ARG A 49 -7.21 4.10 5.72
N THR A 50 -6.03 3.50 5.49
CA THR A 50 -5.58 2.32 6.23
C THR A 50 -4.68 2.68 7.42
N SER A 51 -4.37 1.67 8.24
CA SER A 51 -3.37 1.75 9.30
C SER A 51 -1.94 1.42 8.83
N MET A 52 -1.66 1.50 7.53
CA MET A 52 -0.31 1.26 7.01
C MET A 52 0.65 2.37 7.45
N ASP A 53 1.89 1.99 7.77
CA ASP A 53 2.92 2.93 8.23
C ASP A 53 3.60 3.68 7.07
N TYR A 54 3.85 2.98 5.96
CA TYR A 54 4.60 3.49 4.81
C TYR A 54 3.92 3.14 3.48
N LEU A 55 4.04 4.06 2.52
CA LEU A 55 3.67 3.86 1.12
C LEU A 55 4.89 4.09 0.24
N VAL A 56 5.22 3.10 -0.60
CA VAL A 56 6.26 3.21 -1.63
C VAL A 56 5.60 3.39 -3.00
N LEU A 57 5.87 4.51 -3.67
CA LEU A 57 5.39 4.82 -5.01
C LEU A 57 6.59 5.07 -5.93
N GLY A 58 7.07 4.03 -6.61
CA GLY A 58 8.30 4.12 -7.41
C GLY A 58 9.48 4.56 -6.53
N ASN A 59 10.02 5.75 -6.80
CA ASN A 59 11.16 6.32 -6.07
C ASN A 59 10.75 7.19 -4.87
N PHE A 60 9.47 7.23 -4.52
CA PHE A 60 8.95 8.01 -3.39
C PHE A 60 8.60 7.10 -2.23
N LEU A 61 9.02 7.48 -1.02
CA LEU A 61 8.66 6.84 0.23
C LEU A 61 7.88 7.86 1.08
N LEU A 62 6.63 7.54 1.38
CA LEU A 62 5.77 8.36 2.21
C LEU A 62 5.58 7.66 3.55
N ARG A 63 5.85 8.37 4.64
CA ARG A 63 5.55 7.93 6.00
C ARG A 63 4.22 8.54 6.44
N LYS A 64 3.34 7.72 7.03
CA LYS A 64 1.99 8.13 7.43
C LYS A 64 1.99 9.32 8.38
N GLN A 65 2.93 9.33 9.32
CA GLN A 65 3.06 10.35 10.36
C GLN A 65 3.50 11.72 9.82
N ASP A 66 4.09 11.75 8.62
CA ASP A 66 4.54 12.99 7.97
C ASP A 66 3.47 13.58 7.03
N GLN A 67 2.34 12.88 6.86
CA GLN A 67 1.24 13.34 6.00
C GLN A 67 0.29 14.27 6.76
N PRO A 68 -0.39 15.20 6.06
CA PRO A 68 -1.41 16.03 6.70
C PRO A 68 -2.55 15.19 7.27
N ASN A 69 -3.24 15.75 8.26
CA ASN A 69 -4.45 15.13 8.80
C ASN A 69 -5.43 14.79 7.67
N TRP A 70 -5.87 13.54 7.64
CA TRP A 70 -6.83 13.07 6.64
C TRP A 70 -8.25 13.38 7.09
N GLU A 71 -8.90 14.29 6.37
CA GLU A 71 -10.33 14.53 6.52
C GLU A 71 -11.09 13.76 5.45
N GLU A 72 -11.80 12.72 5.87
CA GLU A 72 -12.64 11.95 4.97
C GLU A 72 -13.88 12.78 4.60
N LYS A 73 -13.96 13.20 3.34
CA LYS A 73 -15.05 14.04 2.84
C LYS A 73 -16.25 13.23 2.32
N ILE A 74 -16.09 11.92 2.13
CA ILE A 74 -17.08 11.04 1.52
C ILE A 74 -17.23 9.79 2.39
N ASP A 75 -18.46 9.42 2.70
CA ASP A 75 -18.76 8.16 3.38
C ASP A 75 -18.67 6.98 2.38
N TRP A 76 -17.43 6.65 1.99
CA TRP A 76 -17.13 5.64 0.97
C TRP A 76 -17.63 4.24 1.37
N LYS A 77 -17.76 3.97 2.68
CA LYS A 77 -18.33 2.72 3.22
C LYS A 77 -19.80 2.52 2.85
N LYS A 78 -20.54 3.60 2.56
CA LYS A 78 -21.93 3.51 2.06
C LYS A 78 -22.01 3.26 0.56
N HIS A 79 -20.97 3.60 -0.19
CA HIS A 79 -20.96 3.45 -1.66
C HIS A 79 -20.56 2.05 -2.11
N TYR A 80 -19.84 1.30 -1.27
CA TYR A 80 -19.50 -0.09 -1.49
C TYR A 80 -20.09 -0.93 -0.34
N PRO A 81 -21.39 -1.26 -0.40
CA PRO A 81 -21.98 -2.13 0.60
C PRO A 81 -21.17 -3.42 0.65
N LEU A 82 -20.73 -3.76 1.87
CA LEU A 82 -20.15 -5.05 2.14
C LEU A 82 -21.32 -6.04 2.12
N ASP A 83 -21.30 -6.96 1.16
CA ASP A 83 -22.05 -8.21 1.31
C ASP A 83 -21.60 -8.95 2.59
#